data_AF-A0A9P7ESW9-F1
#
_entry.id   AF-A0A9P7ESW9-F1
#
_cell.length_a   1.000
_cell.length_b   1.000
_cell.length_c   1.000
_cell.angle_alpha   90.00
_cell.angle_beta   90.00
_cell.angle_gamma   90.00
#
_symmetry.space_group_name_H-M   'P 1'
#
loop_
_entity.id
_entity.type
_entity.pdbx_description
1 polymer ?
#
loop_
_entity_poly.entity_id
_entity_poly.type
_entity_poly.pdbx_seq_one_letter_code
_entity_poly.pdbx_strand_id
1 'polypeptide(L)'
;MIRFCQCPNACTPDKQLFEMGMFPASFTRPKTAFTFLVLDGFALDNLECGTSAMNYYNKLRRMTSSIFPHLVLDRYRELMRVARQWRQLKLLKWNGFAYESRRPTSGELALFCPACPQPSINAPLLADRNPHDPSWLYARSLVMDGNFKAEHLHPTHPEDEVWLTDGQCFMVSKDQYKAHLAVANDVVQPSECNNHRAVNQANAQAFTFYDINCQYNKHFRCRVNESLHLSIPSGMEIIPGIGLWHVHGHQDKCYVWYASTFITGAARIDECLDYQMNDSNFMKMIRMS
;
A
#
# COMPACT_ATOMS: atom_id res chain seq x y z
N MET A 1 23.45 20.79 21.87
CA MET A 1 24.60 20.57 20.98
C MET A 1 25.13 19.16 21.26
N ILE A 2 25.25 18.28 20.26
CA ILE A 2 25.78 16.93 20.44
C ILE A 2 27.31 17.01 20.41
N ARG A 3 27.99 16.32 21.33
CA ARG A 3 29.46 16.19 21.34
C ARG A 3 29.84 14.76 21.02
N PHE A 4 30.64 14.58 19.97
CA PHE A 4 31.15 13.27 19.58
C PHE A 4 32.38 12.90 20.39
N CYS A 5 32.48 11.63 20.77
CA CYS A 5 33.67 11.04 21.36
C CYS A 5 34.84 11.13 20.36
N GLN A 6 36.00 11.55 20.86
CA GLN A 6 37.26 11.70 20.10
C GLN A 6 38.35 10.73 20.62
N CYS A 7 37.98 9.72 21.41
CA CYS A 7 38.93 8.73 21.89
C CYS A 7 39.56 7.95 20.71
N PRO A 8 40.80 7.42 20.85
CA PRO A 8 41.50 6.72 19.76
C PRO A 8 40.73 5.56 19.13
N ASN A 9 39.88 4.87 19.91
CA ASN A 9 39.05 3.75 19.44
C ASN A 9 37.57 4.14 19.26
N ALA A 10 37.25 5.44 19.21
CA ALA A 10 35.89 5.89 19.03
C ALA A 10 35.34 5.47 17.67
N CYS A 11 34.09 5.00 17.65
CA CYS A 11 33.38 4.73 16.41
C CYS A 11 33.15 6.03 15.61
N THR A 12 32.83 5.90 14.32
CA THR A 12 32.50 7.04 13.46
C THR A 12 31.27 7.82 13.98
N PRO A 13 31.15 9.13 13.70
CA PRO A 13 30.07 9.97 14.25
C PRO A 13 28.65 9.45 13.99
N ASP A 14 28.41 8.84 12.83
CA ASP A 14 27.15 8.19 12.48
C ASP A 14 26.85 6.99 13.40
N LYS A 15 27.83 6.12 13.67
CA LYS A 15 27.68 4.99 14.60
C LYS A 15 27.43 5.47 16.03
N GLN A 16 28.13 6.52 16.47
CA GLN A 16 27.88 7.14 17.78
C GLN A 16 26.43 7.67 17.89
N LEU A 17 25.87 8.22 16.81
CA LEU A 17 24.46 8.65 16.80
C LEU A 17 23.51 7.46 16.95
N PHE A 18 23.78 6.34 16.25
CA PHE A 18 22.99 5.12 16.41
C PHE A 18 23.02 4.58 17.85
N GLU A 19 24.20 4.58 18.48
CA GLU A 19 24.36 4.20 19.90
C GLU A 19 23.55 5.11 20.84
N MET A 20 23.36 6.39 20.48
CA MET A 20 22.53 7.36 21.21
C MET A 20 21.04 7.28 20.85
N GLY A 21 20.60 6.32 20.04
CA GLY A 21 19.20 6.21 19.61
C GLY A 21 18.78 7.26 18.58
N MET A 22 19.73 7.77 17.80
CA MET A 22 19.51 8.79 16.78
C MET A 22 19.92 8.29 15.40
N PHE A 23 19.05 8.52 14.41
CA PHE A 23 19.31 8.23 13.02
C PHE A 23 19.85 9.49 12.31
N PRO A 24 21.08 9.47 11.76
CA PRO A 24 21.64 10.61 11.06
C PRO A 24 21.00 10.85 9.69
N ALA A 25 20.75 12.10 9.32
CA ALA A 25 20.29 12.47 7.97
C ALA A 25 21.40 12.38 6.90
N SER A 26 22.66 12.25 7.33
CA SER A 26 23.84 12.01 6.48
C SER A 26 24.93 11.29 7.27
N PHE A 27 25.69 10.41 6.63
CA PHE A 27 26.63 9.52 7.32
C PHE A 27 28.06 10.08 7.41
N THR A 28 28.53 10.84 6.42
CA THR A 28 29.92 11.35 6.39
C THR A 28 30.15 12.51 7.34
N ARG A 29 29.18 13.44 7.43
CA ARG A 29 29.27 14.63 8.30
C ARG A 29 27.87 14.99 8.81
N PRO A 30 27.34 14.26 9.80
CA PRO A 30 25.98 14.45 10.31
C PRO A 30 25.82 15.84 10.93
N LYS A 31 24.86 16.61 10.42
CA LYS A 31 24.43 17.91 11.00
C LYS A 31 22.97 17.91 11.45
N THR A 32 22.24 16.83 11.17
CA THR A 32 20.85 16.64 11.53
C THR A 32 20.64 15.16 11.80
N ALA A 33 19.91 14.84 12.86
CA ALA A 33 19.55 13.49 13.23
C ALA A 33 18.16 13.48 13.86
N PHE A 34 17.44 12.37 13.71
CA PHE A 34 16.12 12.17 14.29
C PHE A 34 16.20 11.02 15.29
N THR A 35 15.53 11.14 16.43
CA THR A 35 15.48 10.03 17.39
C THR A 35 14.67 8.88 16.80
N PHE A 36 14.97 7.63 17.19
CA PHE A 36 14.17 6.47 16.77
C PHE A 36 12.70 6.62 17.18
N LEU A 37 12.43 7.26 18.33
CA LEU A 37 11.08 7.58 18.79
C LEU A 37 10.29 8.48 17.82
N VAL A 38 10.94 9.50 17.23
CA VAL A 38 10.30 10.36 16.22
C VAL A 38 10.02 9.56 14.95
N LEU A 39 10.92 8.66 14.54
CA LEU A 39 10.73 7.87 13.33
C LEU A 39 9.65 6.79 13.49
N ASP A 40 9.62 6.11 14.63
CA ASP A 40 8.57 5.15 14.98
C ASP A 40 7.22 5.85 15.16
N GLY A 41 7.19 6.99 15.84
CA GLY A 41 5.98 7.81 15.97
C GLY A 41 5.47 8.33 14.63
N PHE A 42 6.37 8.73 13.71
CA PHE A 42 5.96 9.14 12.38
C PHE A 42 5.37 7.97 11.57
N ALA A 43 6.00 6.80 11.63
CA ALA A 43 5.48 5.61 10.94
C ALA A 43 4.08 5.23 11.46
N LEU A 44 3.88 5.29 12.78
CA LEU A 44 2.60 4.96 13.41
C LEU A 44 1.52 6.02 13.12
N ASP A 45 1.81 7.31 13.27
CA ASP A 45 0.86 8.40 12.96
C ASP A 45 0.45 8.39 11.48
N ASN A 46 1.36 7.98 10.59
CA ASN A 46 1.06 7.85 9.17
C ASN A 46 0.17 6.64 8.87
N LEU A 47 0.38 5.52 9.57
CA LEU A 47 -0.40 4.30 9.42
C LEU A 47 -1.81 4.44 10.01
N GLU A 48 -1.89 4.77 11.30
CA GLU A 48 -3.15 4.70 12.06
C GLU A 48 -4.03 5.92 11.85
N CYS A 49 -3.41 7.10 11.68
CA CYS A 49 -4.14 8.36 11.62
C CYS A 49 -4.18 8.96 10.20
N GLY A 50 -3.58 8.30 9.20
CA GLY A 50 -3.45 8.86 7.86
C GLY A 50 -2.69 10.20 7.84
N THR A 51 -1.85 10.46 8.85
CA THR A 51 -1.20 11.77 9.00
C THR A 51 -0.23 11.99 7.86
N SER A 52 -0.40 13.09 7.12
CA SER A 52 0.55 13.49 6.09
C SER A 52 1.90 13.85 6.72
N ALA A 53 2.99 13.63 5.98
CA ALA A 53 4.31 13.97 6.46
C ALA A 53 4.45 15.45 6.88
N MET A 54 3.80 16.35 6.13
CA MET A 54 3.80 17.78 6.44
C MET A 54 3.07 18.06 7.76
N ASN A 55 1.93 17.40 8.01
CA ASN A 55 1.19 17.57 9.27
C ASN A 55 1.99 17.05 10.46
N TYR A 56 2.63 15.88 10.32
CA TYR A 56 3.51 15.35 11.35
C TYR A 56 4.70 16.29 11.62
N TYR A 57 5.32 16.83 10.56
CA TYR A 57 6.41 17.79 10.72
C TYR A 57 5.95 19.09 11.39
N ASN A 58 4.76 19.60 11.04
CA ASN A 58 4.17 20.76 11.70
C ASN A 58 3.84 20.49 13.18
N LYS A 59 3.43 19.27 13.55
CA LYS A 59 3.30 18.83 14.94
C LYS A 59 4.65 18.91 15.67
N LEU A 60 5.74 18.41 15.08
CA LEU A 60 7.09 18.53 15.65
C LEU A 60 7.51 20.00 15.85
N ARG A 61 7.22 20.87 14.88
CA ARG A 61 7.51 22.32 14.99
C ARG A 61 6.77 22.95 16.16
N ARG A 62 5.47 22.66 16.31
CA ARG A 62 4.64 23.19 17.40
C ARG A 62 5.05 22.65 18.76
N MET A 63 5.49 21.39 18.84
CA MET A 63 6.06 20.82 20.07
C MET A 63 7.39 21.46 20.44
N THR A 64 8.19 21.87 19.45
CA THR A 64 9.48 22.53 19.67
C THR A 64 9.31 23.99 20.10
N SER A 65 8.39 24.71 19.44
CA SER A 65 8.02 26.09 19.79
C SER A 65 6.54 26.28 19.49
N SER A 66 5.73 26.33 20.54
CA SER A 66 4.29 26.53 20.43
C SER A 66 3.94 27.96 20.03
N ILE A 67 4.72 28.94 20.51
CA ILE A 67 4.49 30.37 20.29
C ILE A 67 4.92 30.78 18.87
N PHE A 68 6.08 30.30 18.40
CA PHE A 68 6.64 30.69 17.11
C PHE A 68 7.11 29.46 16.29
N PRO A 69 6.19 28.58 15.86
CA PRO A 69 6.54 27.36 15.13
C PRO A 69 7.22 27.67 13.78
N HIS A 70 6.92 28.83 13.19
CA HIS A 70 7.53 29.27 11.94
C HIS A 70 9.03 29.58 12.06
N LEU A 71 9.54 29.89 13.25
CA LEU A 71 10.97 30.13 13.50
C LEU A 71 11.77 28.84 13.72
N VAL A 72 11.11 27.70 13.89
CA VAL A 72 11.78 26.40 13.95
C VAL A 72 12.37 26.10 12.57
N LEU A 73 13.67 25.80 12.54
CA LEU A 73 14.43 25.46 11.32
C LEU A 73 13.74 24.32 10.55
N ASP A 74 13.52 24.54 9.26
CA ASP A 74 12.93 23.53 8.38
C ASP A 74 13.94 22.40 8.09
N ARG A 75 13.54 21.19 8.45
CA ARG A 75 14.22 19.91 8.27
C ARG A 75 13.28 18.84 7.71
N TYR A 76 12.21 19.29 7.03
CA TYR A 76 11.21 18.40 6.43
C TYR A 76 11.83 17.43 5.42
N ARG A 77 12.73 17.92 4.55
CA ARG A 77 13.38 17.09 3.53
C ARG A 77 14.24 16.00 4.16
N GLU A 78 14.97 16.34 5.21
CA GLU A 78 15.78 15.40 6.00
C GLU A 78 14.91 14.37 6.70
N LEU A 79 13.77 14.77 7.29
CA LEU A 79 12.81 13.84 7.88
C LEU A 79 12.29 12.86 6.82
N MET A 80 11.91 13.35 5.65
CA MET A 80 11.41 12.50 4.56
C MET A 80 12.45 11.48 4.09
N ARG A 81 13.71 11.91 3.93
CA ARG A 81 14.82 11.03 3.56
C ARG A 81 15.03 9.94 4.62
N VAL A 82 15.17 10.34 5.88
CA VAL A 82 15.45 9.42 6.99
C VAL A 82 14.28 8.49 7.25
N ALA A 83 13.03 8.96 7.16
CA ALA A 83 11.85 8.13 7.35
C ALA A 83 11.76 6.99 6.31
N ARG A 84 12.13 7.25 5.05
CA ARG A 84 12.18 6.22 4.01
C ARG A 84 13.26 5.18 4.31
N GLN A 85 14.45 5.63 4.70
CA GLN A 85 15.55 4.72 5.11
C GLN A 85 15.17 3.91 6.35
N TRP A 86 14.50 4.53 7.32
CA TRP A 86 14.01 3.88 8.52
C TRP A 86 13.02 2.74 8.22
N ARG A 87 12.05 3.00 7.34
CA ARG A 87 11.10 1.98 6.87
C ARG A 87 11.80 0.83 6.17
N GLN A 88 12.77 1.13 5.30
CA GLN A 88 13.56 0.08 4.63
C GLN A 88 14.30 -0.79 5.64
N LEU A 89 14.90 -0.20 6.67
CA LEU A 89 15.60 -0.95 7.72
C LEU A 89 14.65 -1.78 8.57
N LYS A 90 13.46 -1.25 8.91
CA LYS A 90 12.41 -2.03 9.60
C LYS A 90 11.95 -3.21 8.74
N LEU A 91 11.75 -3.00 7.44
CA LEU A 91 11.38 -4.06 6.49
C LEU A 91 12.45 -5.16 6.40
N LEU A 92 13.73 -4.78 6.27
CA LEU A 92 14.85 -5.73 6.28
C LEU A 92 14.90 -6.51 7.60
N LYS A 93 14.77 -5.81 8.73
CA LYS A 93 14.78 -6.45 10.06
C LYS A 93 13.64 -7.43 10.25
N TRP A 94 12.42 -7.08 9.83
CA TRP A 94 11.25 -7.94 9.92
C TRP A 94 11.36 -9.20 9.08
N ASN A 95 12.05 -9.13 7.94
CA ASN A 95 12.29 -10.29 7.07
C ASN A 95 13.61 -11.03 7.39
N GLY A 96 14.23 -10.77 8.55
CA GLY A 96 15.43 -11.50 8.99
C GLY A 96 16.76 -11.05 8.38
N PHE A 97 16.77 -9.99 7.57
CA PHE A 97 17.99 -9.48 6.91
C PHE A 97 18.83 -8.52 7.77
N ALA A 98 18.57 -8.45 9.09
CA ALA A 98 19.33 -7.56 9.98
C ALA A 98 20.78 -8.02 10.21
N TYR A 99 21.04 -9.33 10.14
CA TYR A 99 22.35 -9.93 10.41
C TYR A 99 22.93 -10.69 9.21
N GLU A 100 22.25 -10.64 8.07
CA GLU A 100 22.67 -11.31 6.85
C GLU A 100 23.68 -10.45 6.09
N SER A 101 24.75 -11.07 5.60
CA SER A 101 25.73 -10.39 4.74
C SER A 101 25.24 -10.24 3.30
N ARG A 102 24.24 -11.04 2.91
CA ARG A 102 23.63 -11.00 1.58
C ARG A 102 22.48 -9.99 1.51
N ARG A 103 22.23 -9.47 0.31
CA ARG A 103 21.03 -8.69 0.04
C ARG A 103 19.83 -9.60 -0.25
N PRO A 104 18.59 -9.14 0.03
CA PRO A 104 17.39 -9.84 -0.41
C PRO A 104 17.33 -9.90 -1.93
N THR A 105 16.88 -11.05 -2.43
CA THR A 105 16.58 -11.32 -3.84
C THR A 105 15.11 -11.07 -4.13
N SER A 106 14.65 -11.39 -5.34
CA SER A 106 13.30 -11.05 -5.78
C SER A 106 12.23 -11.71 -4.91
N GLY A 107 11.28 -10.92 -4.42
CA GLY A 107 10.18 -11.36 -3.57
C GLY A 107 10.52 -11.70 -2.12
N GLU A 108 11.80 -11.70 -1.69
CA GLU A 108 12.18 -12.10 -0.33
C GLU A 108 11.77 -11.11 0.78
N LEU A 109 11.35 -9.89 0.43
CA LEU A 109 10.80 -8.91 1.36
C LEU A 109 9.27 -8.80 1.28
N ALA A 110 8.64 -9.53 0.35
CA ALA A 110 7.18 -9.59 0.27
C ALA A 110 6.60 -10.36 1.45
N LEU A 111 5.51 -9.88 2.04
CA LEU A 111 4.81 -10.64 3.07
C LEU A 111 4.33 -11.97 2.49
N PHE A 112 4.74 -13.06 3.14
CA PHE A 112 4.20 -14.37 2.87
C PHE A 112 2.74 -14.43 3.33
N CYS A 113 1.82 -14.64 2.40
CA CYS A 113 0.41 -14.84 2.73
C CYS A 113 0.14 -16.34 2.98
N PRO A 114 -0.08 -16.77 4.24
CA PRO A 114 -0.37 -18.16 4.57
C PRO A 114 -1.78 -18.60 4.13
N ALA A 115 -2.66 -17.65 3.82
CA ALA A 115 -4.02 -17.92 3.35
C ALA A 115 -4.07 -18.20 1.84
N CYS A 116 -3.15 -17.65 1.05
CA CYS A 116 -3.09 -17.94 -0.37
C CYS A 116 -2.73 -19.41 -0.62
N PRO A 117 -3.23 -20.06 -1.69
CA PRO A 117 -2.78 -21.37 -2.08
C PRO A 117 -1.27 -21.39 -2.39
N GLN A 118 -0.53 -22.14 -1.57
CA GLN A 118 0.89 -22.39 -1.64
C GLN A 118 1.11 -23.88 -1.92
N PRO A 119 1.54 -24.25 -3.14
CA PRO A 119 1.89 -25.63 -3.45
C PRO A 119 2.84 -26.20 -2.40
N SER A 120 2.60 -27.44 -1.97
CA SER A 120 3.34 -28.18 -0.93
C SER A 120 3.28 -27.65 0.52
N ILE A 121 2.61 -26.52 0.78
CA ILE A 121 2.46 -25.97 2.15
C ILE A 121 1.02 -26.15 2.64
N ASN A 122 0.07 -25.53 1.94
CA ASN A 122 -1.37 -25.58 2.26
C ASN A 122 -2.23 -25.96 1.03
N ALA A 123 -1.60 -26.25 -0.12
CA ALA A 123 -2.25 -26.77 -1.31
C ALA A 123 -1.43 -27.93 -1.92
N PRO A 124 -2.06 -28.96 -2.49
CA PRO A 124 -1.36 -30.04 -3.18
C PRO A 124 -0.57 -29.52 -4.39
N LEU A 125 0.55 -30.20 -4.69
CA LEU A 125 1.30 -29.97 -5.91
C LEU A 125 0.41 -30.22 -7.13
N LEU A 126 0.72 -29.58 -8.26
CA LEU A 126 -0.10 -29.68 -9.47
C LEU A 126 -0.34 -31.14 -9.90
N ALA A 127 0.66 -32.00 -9.74
CA ALA A 127 0.59 -33.42 -10.06
C ALA A 127 -0.31 -34.24 -9.12
N ASP A 128 -0.48 -33.78 -7.87
CA ASP A 128 -1.24 -34.47 -6.82
C ASP A 128 -2.66 -33.91 -6.66
N ARG A 129 -3.04 -32.95 -7.52
CA ARG A 129 -4.40 -32.38 -7.50
C ARG A 129 -5.40 -33.40 -8.02
N ASN A 130 -6.51 -33.52 -7.32
CA ASN A 130 -7.63 -34.33 -7.79
C ASN A 130 -8.21 -33.67 -9.07
N PRO A 131 -8.28 -34.41 -10.20
CA PRO A 131 -8.82 -33.88 -11.45
C PRO A 131 -10.29 -33.45 -11.38
N HIS A 132 -11.03 -33.96 -10.38
CA HIS A 132 -12.42 -33.59 -10.15
C HIS A 132 -12.59 -32.32 -9.31
N ASP A 133 -11.51 -31.80 -8.73
CA ASP A 133 -11.60 -30.56 -7.96
C ASP A 133 -11.84 -29.38 -8.89
N PRO A 134 -12.67 -28.41 -8.48
CA PRO A 134 -12.91 -27.24 -9.28
C PRO A 134 -11.64 -26.39 -9.38
N SER A 135 -11.38 -25.84 -10.58
CA SER A 135 -10.17 -25.05 -10.88
C SER A 135 -9.96 -23.84 -9.96
N TRP A 136 -11.04 -23.28 -9.42
CA TRP A 136 -11.00 -22.14 -8.50
C TRP A 136 -10.52 -22.48 -7.09
N LEU A 137 -10.53 -23.76 -6.68
CA LEU A 137 -10.10 -24.20 -5.34
C LEU A 137 -8.62 -23.86 -5.07
N TYR A 138 -7.81 -23.90 -6.13
CA TYR A 138 -6.36 -23.65 -6.07
C TYR A 138 -5.95 -22.32 -6.70
N ALA A 139 -6.91 -21.50 -7.10
CA ALA A 139 -6.65 -20.20 -7.73
C ALA A 139 -6.21 -19.17 -6.68
N ARG A 140 -5.18 -18.39 -7.02
CA ARG A 140 -4.83 -17.19 -6.25
C ARG A 140 -5.73 -16.05 -6.69
N SER A 141 -6.47 -15.48 -5.74
CA SER A 141 -7.19 -14.24 -5.97
C SER A 141 -6.22 -13.08 -5.81
N LEU A 142 -5.96 -12.37 -6.90
CA LEU A 142 -5.24 -11.10 -6.86
C LEU A 142 -6.29 -10.00 -6.97
N VAL A 143 -6.55 -9.32 -5.86
CA VAL A 143 -7.42 -8.16 -5.84
C VAL A 143 -6.53 -6.95 -5.82
N MET A 144 -6.67 -6.11 -6.84
CA MET A 144 -6.03 -4.81 -6.90
C MET A 144 -7.15 -3.79 -6.74
N ASP A 145 -7.02 -2.90 -5.75
CA ASP A 145 -7.91 -1.76 -5.63
C ASP A 145 -7.75 -0.88 -6.88
N GLY A 146 -8.84 -0.68 -7.61
CA GLY A 146 -8.89 0.16 -8.81
C GLY A 146 -8.72 1.65 -8.52
N ASN A 147 -8.70 2.06 -7.24
CA ASN A 147 -8.42 3.42 -6.81
C ASN A 147 -6.92 3.66 -6.48
N PHE A 148 -6.04 2.71 -6.83
CA PHE A 148 -4.61 2.89 -6.65
C PHE A 148 -4.06 3.99 -7.58
N LYS A 149 -3.85 5.18 -7.04
CA LYS A 149 -3.13 6.25 -7.73
C LYS A 149 -1.64 6.15 -7.43
N ALA A 150 -0.93 5.38 -8.24
CA ALA A 150 0.54 5.43 -8.28
C ALA A 150 1.01 6.73 -8.96
N GLU A 151 0.79 7.88 -8.32
CA GLU A 151 1.25 9.17 -8.83
C GLU A 151 2.78 9.27 -8.68
N HIS A 152 3.47 8.89 -9.74
CA HIS A 152 4.89 9.14 -9.90
C HIS A 152 5.09 10.49 -10.57
N LEU A 153 5.67 11.43 -9.83
CA LEU A 153 6.19 12.65 -10.45
C LEU A 153 7.41 12.29 -11.31
N HIS A 154 7.46 12.81 -12.54
CA HIS A 154 8.66 12.68 -13.35
C HIS A 154 9.83 13.37 -12.65
N PRO A 155 10.93 12.65 -12.38
CA PRO A 155 12.06 13.24 -11.71
C PRO A 155 12.78 14.24 -12.61
N THR A 156 13.18 15.36 -12.02
CA THR A 156 13.97 16.38 -12.71
C THR A 156 15.39 15.87 -13.04
N HIS A 157 15.92 14.96 -12.22
CA HIS A 157 17.26 14.37 -12.34
C HIS A 157 17.20 12.85 -12.10
N PRO A 158 16.85 12.06 -13.13
CA PRO A 158 16.73 10.60 -13.03
C PRO A 158 18.04 9.90 -12.58
N GLU A 159 19.18 10.50 -12.87
CA GLU A 159 20.53 10.02 -12.50
C GLU A 159 20.81 10.06 -10.99
N ASP A 160 20.12 10.94 -10.26
CA ASP A 160 20.28 11.12 -8.81
C ASP A 160 19.40 10.15 -7.99
N GLU A 161 18.62 9.30 -8.66
CA GLU A 161 17.61 8.47 -8.03
C GLU A 161 18.18 7.18 -7.47
N VAL A 162 18.02 7.01 -6.16
CA VAL A 162 18.37 5.77 -5.48
C VAL A 162 17.10 5.00 -5.12
N TRP A 163 17.04 3.78 -5.66
CA TRP A 163 16.00 2.79 -5.39
C TRP A 163 16.30 2.07 -4.08
N LEU A 164 15.34 2.09 -3.15
CA LEU A 164 15.47 1.34 -1.90
C LEU A 164 15.18 -0.14 -2.07
N THR A 165 14.28 -0.46 -2.99
CA THR A 165 13.98 -1.81 -3.47
C THR A 165 13.72 -1.77 -4.98
N ASP A 166 14.09 -2.85 -5.65
CA ASP A 166 13.87 -3.17 -7.06
C ASP A 166 13.64 -4.68 -7.17
N GLY A 167 12.37 -5.10 -7.20
CA GLY A 167 12.01 -6.53 -7.31
C GLY A 167 11.96 -7.32 -6.01
N GLN A 168 12.44 -6.81 -4.87
CA GLN A 168 12.52 -7.60 -3.62
C GLN A 168 11.18 -7.69 -2.86
N CYS A 169 10.24 -6.78 -3.10
CA CYS A 169 8.91 -6.78 -2.46
C CYS A 169 7.87 -7.43 -3.40
N PHE A 170 6.62 -6.96 -3.38
CA PHE A 170 5.56 -7.48 -4.26
C PHE A 170 5.71 -7.14 -5.74
N MET A 171 6.47 -6.08 -6.06
CA MET A 171 6.65 -5.63 -7.45
C MET A 171 7.82 -6.33 -8.10
N VAL A 172 7.71 -6.58 -9.40
CA VAL A 172 8.80 -7.08 -10.24
C VAL A 172 9.92 -6.02 -10.38
N SER A 173 11.11 -6.47 -10.76
CA SER A 173 12.22 -5.55 -11.03
C SER A 173 11.92 -4.64 -12.23
N LYS A 174 12.54 -3.46 -12.26
CA LYS A 174 12.44 -2.48 -13.35
C LYS A 174 12.78 -3.09 -14.70
N ASP A 175 13.81 -3.90 -14.78
CA ASP A 175 14.26 -4.49 -16.05
C ASP A 175 13.26 -5.53 -16.55
N GLN A 176 12.72 -6.36 -15.65
CA GLN A 176 11.63 -7.29 -15.99
C GLN A 176 10.36 -6.55 -16.41
N TYR A 177 10.01 -5.47 -15.71
CA TYR A 177 8.85 -4.64 -16.08
C TYR A 177 9.01 -4.01 -17.46
N LYS A 178 10.18 -3.44 -17.77
CA LYS A 178 10.48 -2.89 -19.09
C LYS A 178 10.47 -3.95 -20.19
N ALA A 179 11.01 -5.13 -19.90
CA ALA A 179 10.96 -6.25 -20.85
C ALA A 179 9.51 -6.67 -21.13
N HIS A 180 8.65 -6.67 -20.11
CA HIS A 180 7.21 -6.90 -20.28
C HIS A 180 6.56 -5.81 -21.13
N LEU A 181 6.81 -4.53 -20.84
CA LEU A 181 6.26 -3.41 -21.63
C LEU A 181 6.68 -3.43 -23.11
N ALA A 182 7.86 -3.97 -23.43
CA ALA A 182 8.32 -4.09 -24.82
C ALA A 182 7.54 -5.13 -25.63
N VAL A 183 6.89 -6.10 -24.98
CA VAL A 183 6.09 -7.15 -25.61
C VAL A 183 4.60 -7.03 -25.34
N ALA A 184 4.22 -6.25 -24.32
CA ALA A 184 2.85 -6.02 -23.94
C ALA A 184 2.15 -5.19 -25.02
N ASN A 185 1.11 -5.76 -25.62
CA ASN A 185 0.20 -5.01 -26.46
C ASN A 185 -0.77 -4.26 -25.55
N ASP A 186 -0.43 -3.02 -25.19
CA ASP A 186 -1.39 -2.11 -24.57
C ASP A 186 -2.46 -1.77 -25.62
N VAL A 187 -3.52 -2.55 -25.62
CA VAL A 187 -4.78 -2.11 -26.21
C VAL A 187 -5.26 -1.01 -25.28
N VAL A 188 -4.95 0.24 -25.66
CA VAL A 188 -5.59 1.41 -25.07
C VAL A 188 -7.07 1.19 -25.26
N GLN A 189 -7.73 0.70 -24.21
CA GLN A 189 -9.18 0.65 -24.13
C GLN A 189 -9.60 2.09 -24.42
N PRO A 190 -10.31 2.35 -25.53
CA PRO A 190 -10.85 3.67 -25.76
C PRO A 190 -11.58 4.03 -24.49
N SER A 191 -11.18 5.13 -23.86
CA SER A 191 -11.94 5.68 -22.75
C SER A 191 -13.29 6.09 -23.31
N GLU A 192 -14.25 5.18 -23.27
CA GLU A 192 -15.68 5.49 -23.44
C GLU A 192 -16.21 6.28 -22.22
N CYS A 193 -15.33 6.62 -21.26
CA CYS A 193 -15.60 7.55 -20.18
C CYS A 193 -15.59 9.01 -20.67
N ASN A 194 -16.48 9.31 -21.60
CA ASN A 194 -17.09 10.63 -21.71
C ASN A 194 -18.47 10.52 -21.10
N ASN A 195 -18.62 10.94 -19.83
CA ASN A 195 -19.89 10.96 -19.09
C ASN A 195 -20.64 9.61 -19.05
N HIS A 196 -20.42 8.81 -18.00
CA HIS A 196 -21.39 7.83 -17.47
C HIS A 196 -22.37 7.22 -18.50
N ARG A 197 -21.85 6.53 -19.53
CA ARG A 197 -22.65 5.76 -20.50
C ARG A 197 -22.24 4.28 -20.57
N ALA A 198 -21.72 3.73 -19.47
CA ALA A 198 -21.62 2.28 -19.25
C ALA A 198 -23.02 1.63 -19.04
N VAL A 199 -24.02 1.99 -19.86
CA VAL A 199 -25.40 1.50 -19.76
C VAL A 199 -25.98 1.05 -21.11
N ASN A 200 -25.36 1.38 -22.25
CA ASN A 200 -26.01 1.15 -23.54
C ASN A 200 -25.62 -0.13 -24.30
N GLN A 201 -24.97 -1.08 -23.64
CA GLN A 201 -25.00 -2.47 -24.09
C GLN A 201 -25.31 -3.40 -22.92
N ALA A 202 -26.57 -3.86 -22.91
CA ALA A 202 -27.15 -5.02 -22.24
C ALA A 202 -26.32 -5.69 -21.12
N ASN A 203 -26.14 -5.01 -20.00
CA ASN A 203 -25.97 -5.70 -18.71
C ASN A 203 -27.29 -5.59 -17.96
N ALA A 204 -28.04 -6.68 -17.92
CA ALA A 204 -29.25 -6.79 -17.11
C ALA A 204 -28.96 -6.69 -15.60
N GLN A 205 -27.68 -6.63 -15.20
CA GLN A 205 -27.22 -6.67 -13.82
C GLN A 205 -26.17 -5.58 -13.56
N ALA A 206 -26.32 -4.85 -12.46
CA ALA A 206 -25.34 -3.92 -11.93
C ALA A 206 -25.03 -4.29 -10.47
N PHE A 207 -23.76 -4.54 -10.20
CA PHE A 207 -23.29 -4.81 -8.84
C PHE A 207 -23.04 -3.50 -8.11
N THR A 208 -23.56 -3.40 -6.90
CA THR A 208 -23.27 -2.30 -5.99
C THR A 208 -22.50 -2.87 -4.82
N PHE A 209 -21.29 -2.39 -4.56
CA PHE A 209 -20.50 -2.79 -3.40
C PHE A 209 -20.42 -1.63 -2.42
N TYR A 210 -20.80 -1.91 -1.17
CA TYR A 210 -20.74 -0.94 -0.08
C TYR A 210 -20.72 -1.69 1.24
N ASP A 211 -19.93 -1.20 2.19
CA ASP A 211 -19.70 -1.85 3.50
C ASP A 211 -21.00 -2.20 4.23
N ILE A 212 -21.98 -1.31 4.19
CA ILE A 212 -23.27 -1.49 4.86
C ILE A 212 -24.40 -1.87 3.91
N ASN A 213 -24.11 -2.54 2.79
CA ASN A 213 -25.13 -2.81 1.77
C ASN A 213 -26.32 -3.65 2.25
N CYS A 214 -26.12 -4.48 3.29
CA CYS A 214 -27.20 -5.22 3.93
C CYS A 214 -28.25 -4.31 4.60
N GLN A 215 -27.91 -3.05 4.85
CA GLN A 215 -28.83 -2.01 5.34
C GLN A 215 -29.16 -0.99 4.24
N TYR A 216 -28.14 -0.50 3.54
CA TYR A 216 -28.27 0.55 2.54
C TYR A 216 -29.23 0.15 1.40
N ASN A 217 -29.11 -1.09 0.90
CA ASN A 217 -29.90 -1.52 -0.26
C ASN A 217 -31.40 -1.71 0.04
N LYS A 218 -31.79 -1.90 1.32
CA LYS A 218 -33.20 -2.12 1.70
C LYS A 218 -34.14 -1.03 1.22
N HIS A 219 -33.69 0.22 1.22
CA HIS A 219 -34.46 1.38 0.78
C HIS A 219 -33.88 2.04 -0.47
N PHE A 220 -32.91 1.43 -1.13
CA PHE A 220 -32.24 2.03 -2.29
C PHE A 220 -33.22 2.36 -3.42
N ARG A 221 -34.08 1.41 -3.79
CA ARG A 221 -35.11 1.64 -4.83
C ARG A 221 -36.12 2.71 -4.44
N CYS A 222 -36.57 2.75 -3.18
CA CYS A 222 -37.47 3.80 -2.70
C CYS A 222 -36.81 5.19 -2.84
N ARG A 223 -35.57 5.34 -2.37
CA ARG A 223 -34.82 6.60 -2.49
C ARG A 223 -34.60 7.05 -3.93
N VAL A 224 -34.35 6.10 -4.84
CA VAL A 224 -34.20 6.44 -6.27
C VAL A 224 -35.55 6.87 -6.87
N ASN A 225 -36.64 6.17 -6.56
CA ASN A 225 -37.97 6.52 -7.07
C ASN A 225 -38.51 7.85 -6.53
N GLU A 226 -38.14 8.23 -5.30
CA GLU A 226 -38.51 9.52 -4.70
C GLU A 226 -37.61 10.67 -5.18
N SER A 227 -36.51 10.37 -5.88
CA SER A 227 -35.58 11.38 -6.36
C SER A 227 -36.09 12.04 -7.65
N LEU A 228 -36.00 13.37 -7.71
CA LEU A 228 -36.22 14.13 -8.95
C LEU A 228 -35.07 13.99 -9.96
N HIS A 229 -33.94 13.41 -9.55
CA HIS A 229 -32.69 13.45 -10.32
C HIS A 229 -32.13 12.07 -10.66
N LEU A 230 -32.65 11.00 -10.06
CA LEU A 230 -32.15 9.65 -10.24
C LEU A 230 -33.21 8.77 -10.87
N SER A 231 -32.79 7.85 -11.73
CA SER A 231 -33.64 6.80 -12.26
C SER A 231 -32.81 5.55 -12.50
N ILE A 232 -33.42 4.38 -12.29
CA ILE A 232 -32.81 3.10 -12.64
C ILE A 232 -33.34 2.71 -14.03
N PRO A 233 -32.46 2.37 -15.00
CA PRO A 233 -32.88 1.89 -16.30
C PRO A 233 -33.83 0.67 -16.19
N SER A 234 -34.86 0.65 -17.03
CA SER A 234 -35.83 -0.45 -17.05
C SER A 234 -35.13 -1.78 -17.37
N GLY A 235 -35.38 -2.81 -16.56
CA GLY A 235 -34.76 -4.13 -16.72
C GLY A 235 -33.37 -4.30 -16.09
N MET A 236 -32.82 -3.26 -15.43
CA MET A 236 -31.57 -3.37 -14.68
C MET A 236 -31.81 -3.94 -13.26
N GLU A 237 -31.25 -5.11 -13.00
CA GLU A 237 -31.17 -5.72 -11.68
C GLU A 237 -30.00 -5.13 -10.90
N ILE A 238 -30.25 -4.67 -9.67
CA ILE A 238 -29.21 -4.18 -8.76
C ILE A 238 -28.88 -5.29 -7.78
N ILE A 239 -27.66 -5.81 -7.85
CA ILE A 239 -27.18 -6.88 -6.98
C ILE A 239 -26.30 -6.25 -5.89
N PRO A 240 -26.71 -6.29 -4.61
CA PRO A 240 -25.92 -5.74 -3.52
C PRO A 240 -24.83 -6.71 -3.08
N GLY A 241 -23.60 -6.23 -3.00
CA GLY A 241 -22.47 -6.93 -2.40
C GLY A 241 -21.86 -6.14 -1.25
N ILE A 242 -21.20 -6.85 -0.34
CA ILE A 242 -20.32 -6.31 0.70
C ILE A 242 -18.93 -6.90 0.44
N GLY A 243 -17.89 -6.07 0.56
CA GLY A 243 -16.50 -6.54 0.44
C GLY A 243 -16.22 -7.69 1.40
N LEU A 244 -15.43 -8.67 0.98
CA LEU A 244 -15.27 -9.92 1.73
C LEU A 244 -14.70 -9.69 3.14
N TRP A 245 -13.78 -8.74 3.30
CA TRP A 245 -13.28 -8.31 4.61
C TRP A 245 -14.38 -7.74 5.52
N HIS A 246 -15.25 -6.91 4.96
CA HIS A 246 -16.24 -6.18 5.74
C HIS A 246 -17.43 -7.06 6.15
N VAL A 247 -17.80 -8.02 5.29
CA VAL A 247 -18.99 -8.87 5.51
C VAL A 247 -18.85 -9.81 6.72
N HIS A 248 -17.62 -10.12 7.13
CA HIS A 248 -17.35 -10.88 8.36
C HIS A 248 -17.65 -10.10 9.65
N GLY A 249 -17.69 -8.76 9.59
CA GLY A 249 -18.12 -7.91 10.71
C GLY A 249 -19.65 -7.81 10.87
N HIS A 250 -20.41 -8.44 9.98
CA HIS A 250 -21.88 -8.41 9.97
C HIS A 250 -22.48 -9.69 10.58
N GLN A 251 -23.81 -9.72 10.75
CA GLN A 251 -24.53 -10.94 11.15
C GLN A 251 -24.27 -12.07 10.14
N ASP A 252 -24.19 -13.32 10.60
CA ASP A 252 -23.87 -14.50 9.77
C ASP A 252 -24.66 -14.61 8.47
N LYS A 253 -25.95 -14.23 8.49
CA LYS A 253 -26.78 -14.20 7.28
C LYS A 253 -26.18 -13.30 6.20
N CYS A 254 -25.54 -12.19 6.56
CA CYS A 254 -24.98 -11.25 5.60
C CYS A 254 -23.83 -11.87 4.79
N TYR A 255 -23.08 -12.80 5.38
CA TYR A 255 -22.04 -13.54 4.68
C TYR A 255 -22.62 -14.31 3.49
N VAL A 256 -23.70 -15.05 3.70
CA VAL A 256 -24.36 -15.83 2.64
C VAL A 256 -25.01 -14.93 1.58
N TRP A 257 -25.63 -13.83 2.00
CA TRP A 257 -26.45 -12.99 1.12
C TRP A 257 -25.69 -11.89 0.38
N TYR A 258 -24.51 -11.46 0.87
CA TYR A 258 -23.82 -10.28 0.34
C TYR A 258 -22.32 -10.48 0.09
N ALA A 259 -21.70 -11.57 0.54
CA ALA A 259 -20.28 -11.76 0.24
C ALA A 259 -20.08 -11.96 -1.26
N SER A 260 -19.08 -11.24 -1.82
CA SER A 260 -18.73 -11.33 -3.25
C SER A 260 -18.47 -12.76 -3.72
N THR A 261 -18.06 -13.66 -2.80
CA THR A 261 -17.82 -15.08 -3.06
C THR A 261 -19.05 -15.88 -3.48
N PHE A 262 -20.26 -15.45 -3.09
CA PHE A 262 -21.52 -16.13 -3.42
C PHE A 262 -22.34 -15.41 -4.50
N ILE A 263 -21.85 -14.29 -5.01
CA ILE A 263 -22.53 -13.50 -6.03
C ILE A 263 -22.02 -13.94 -7.41
N THR A 264 -22.83 -14.71 -8.13
CA THR A 264 -22.51 -15.15 -9.49
C THR A 264 -22.28 -13.95 -10.41
N GLY A 265 -21.15 -13.92 -11.11
CA GLY A 265 -20.77 -12.82 -12.00
C GLY A 265 -20.07 -11.64 -11.30
N ALA A 266 -20.05 -11.59 -9.97
CA ALA A 266 -19.14 -10.71 -9.26
C ALA A 266 -17.75 -11.36 -9.20
N ALA A 267 -16.71 -10.62 -9.62
CA ALA A 267 -15.34 -11.00 -9.28
C ALA A 267 -15.17 -10.96 -7.75
N ARG A 268 -14.23 -11.75 -7.20
CA ARG A 268 -13.92 -11.68 -5.77
C ARG A 268 -13.26 -10.33 -5.46
N ILE A 269 -13.87 -9.57 -4.55
CA ILE A 269 -13.36 -8.28 -4.06
C ILE A 269 -12.97 -8.47 -2.60
N ASP A 270 -11.66 -8.44 -2.33
CA ASP A 270 -11.01 -8.72 -1.06
C ASP A 270 -9.79 -7.79 -0.86
N GLU A 271 -9.75 -6.98 0.19
CA GLU A 271 -8.68 -5.99 0.43
C GLU A 271 -7.71 -6.48 1.51
N CYS A 272 -6.50 -6.92 1.16
CA CYS A 272 -5.60 -7.59 2.11
C CYS A 272 -4.21 -6.95 2.28
N LEU A 273 -3.93 -5.75 1.73
CA LEU A 273 -2.54 -5.30 1.55
C LEU A 273 -2.18 -3.87 1.99
N ASP A 274 -3.02 -3.19 2.79
CA ASP A 274 -2.81 -1.76 3.10
C ASP A 274 -1.47 -1.43 3.79
N TYR A 275 -0.95 -2.30 4.67
CA TYR A 275 0.26 -1.98 5.42
C TYR A 275 1.52 -1.87 4.53
N GLN A 276 1.67 -2.77 3.56
CA GLN A 276 2.81 -2.75 2.63
C GLN A 276 2.52 -1.96 1.35
N MET A 277 1.25 -1.65 1.05
CA MET A 277 0.84 -0.93 -0.16
C MET A 277 0.40 0.53 0.06
N ASN A 278 0.41 1.05 1.30
CA ASN A 278 0.22 2.49 1.55
C ASN A 278 1.18 3.32 0.66
N ASP A 279 0.69 4.43 0.09
CA ASP A 279 1.36 5.44 -0.78
C ASP A 279 2.81 5.75 -0.44
N SER A 280 3.21 5.50 0.80
CA SER A 280 4.50 5.81 1.35
C SER A 280 5.55 4.67 1.22
N ASN A 281 5.15 3.49 0.72
CA ASN A 281 6.03 2.34 0.42
C ASN A 281 6.23 2.08 -1.09
N PHE A 282 5.44 2.73 -1.94
CA PHE A 282 5.49 2.53 -3.39
C PHE A 282 6.63 3.35 -4.01
N MET A 283 7.68 2.65 -4.48
CA MET A 283 8.73 3.18 -5.38
C MET A 283 9.25 4.61 -5.08
N LYS A 284 9.41 5.00 -3.81
CA LYS A 284 9.83 6.37 -3.49
C LYS A 284 11.35 6.52 -3.51
N MET A 285 11.86 6.93 -4.68
CA MET A 285 13.25 7.31 -4.93
C MET A 285 13.78 8.28 -3.87
N ILE A 286 14.96 8.01 -3.31
CA ILE A 286 15.68 9.00 -2.51
C ILE A 286 16.55 9.82 -3.45
N ARG A 287 16.34 11.15 -3.45
CA ARG A 287 17.29 12.09 -4.06
C ARG A 287 18.51 12.22 -3.16
N MET A 288 19.69 11.87 -3.67
CA MET A 288 20.99 12.07 -3.01
C MET A 288 21.70 13.33 -3.51
N SER A 289 21.02 14.48 -3.44
CA SER A 289 21.67 15.79 -3.49
C SER A 289 21.10 16.72 -2.42
#